data_AF-A0A7K2DB00-F1
#
_entry.id   AF-A0A7K2DB00-F1
#
_cell.length_a   1.000
_cell.length_b   1.000
_cell.length_c   1.000
_cell.angle_alpha   90.00
_cell.angle_beta   90.00
_cell.angle_gamma   90.00
#
_symmetry.space_group_name_H-M   'P 1'
#
loop_
_entity.id
_entity.type
_entity.pdbx_description
1 polymer ?
#
loop_
_entity_poly.entity_id
_entity_poly.type
_entity_poly.pdbx_seq_one_letter_code
_entity_poly.pdbx_strand_id
1 'polypeptide(L)'
;MRIGTMLKQLLAEVRSTDLDEASRQRLREIYETSVGEVGSALSPDLREELARLASPFDGTETPSAMELQVAKAQLVGWLEGLIQGMKAMLLAQQMSAHQQLQSMRGELPPGADPYQTAPDAGSRPGTYL
;
A
#
# COMPACT_ATOMS: atom_id res chain seq x y z
N MET A 1 -11.53 -4.92 2.57
CA MET A 1 -10.68 -5.58 3.60
C MET A 1 -11.28 -6.84 4.23
N ARG A 2 -12.59 -7.14 4.07
CA ARG A 2 -13.21 -8.33 4.68
C ARG A 2 -12.72 -9.66 4.09
N ILE A 3 -12.46 -9.69 2.77
CA ILE A 3 -12.06 -10.91 2.03
C ILE A 3 -10.67 -11.41 2.46
N GLY A 4 -9.69 -10.52 2.63
CA GLY A 4 -8.33 -10.92 3.07
C GLY A 4 -8.32 -11.55 4.47
N THR A 5 -9.13 -11.03 5.40
CA THR A 5 -9.29 -11.62 6.74
C THR A 5 -9.99 -12.98 6.69
N MET A 6 -11.03 -13.11 5.86
CA MET A 6 -11.71 -14.39 5.64
C MET A 6 -10.75 -15.46 5.08
N LEU A 7 -9.92 -15.11 4.09
CA LEU A 7 -8.93 -16.03 3.51
C LEU A 7 -7.91 -16.52 4.54
N LYS A 8 -7.46 -15.65 5.44
CA LYS A 8 -6.56 -16.02 6.55
C LYS A 8 -7.21 -16.99 7.53
N GLN A 9 -8.47 -16.73 7.91
CA GLN A 9 -9.22 -17.61 8.80
C GLN A 9 -9.43 -18.98 8.15
N LEU A 10 -9.82 -19.02 6.87
CA LEU A 10 -9.95 -20.26 6.11
C LEU A 10 -8.61 -20.99 5.93
N LEU A 11 -7.49 -20.29 5.82
CA LEU A 11 -6.16 -20.90 5.77
C LEU A 11 -5.78 -21.53 7.12
N ALA A 12 -6.10 -20.86 8.23
CA ALA A 12 -5.85 -21.39 9.56
C ALA A 12 -6.68 -22.67 9.82
N GLU A 13 -7.96 -22.66 9.42
CA GLU A 13 -8.87 -23.80 9.57
C GLU A 13 -8.39 -25.04 8.78
N VAL A 14 -7.92 -24.84 7.55
CA VAL A 14 -7.35 -25.93 6.73
C VAL A 14 -6.12 -26.57 7.38
N ARG A 15 -5.36 -25.82 8.17
CA ARG A 15 -4.16 -26.33 8.85
C ARG A 15 -4.49 -27.12 10.12
N SER A 16 -5.64 -26.86 10.75
CA SER A 16 -6.00 -27.43 12.05
C SER A 16 -6.89 -28.67 11.97
N THR A 17 -7.43 -28.97 10.79
CA THR A 17 -8.51 -29.95 10.62
C THR A 17 -8.20 -30.90 9.47
N ASP A 18 -8.43 -32.21 9.67
CA ASP A 18 -8.39 -33.20 8.59
C ASP A 18 -9.59 -32.99 7.65
N LEU A 19 -9.33 -32.73 6.38
CA LEU A 19 -10.34 -32.42 5.38
C LEU A 19 -10.71 -33.66 4.56
N ASP A 20 -12.00 -33.97 4.53
CA ASP A 20 -12.55 -34.92 3.59
C ASP A 20 -12.62 -34.36 2.16
N GLU A 21 -12.86 -35.25 1.19
CA GLU A 21 -12.94 -34.90 -0.23
C GLU A 21 -13.98 -33.78 -0.50
N ALA A 22 -15.16 -33.88 0.11
CA ALA A 22 -16.24 -32.91 -0.09
C ALA A 22 -15.85 -31.51 0.44
N SER A 23 -15.19 -31.43 1.60
CA SER A 23 -14.69 -30.17 2.13
C SER A 23 -13.59 -29.59 1.25
N ARG A 24 -12.68 -30.42 0.73
CA ARG A 24 -11.61 -29.97 -0.18
C ARG A 24 -12.18 -29.38 -1.47
N GLN A 25 -13.17 -30.03 -2.07
CA GLN A 25 -13.85 -29.51 -3.26
C GLN A 25 -14.53 -28.17 -2.99
N ARG A 26 -15.25 -28.05 -1.86
CA ARG A 26 -15.87 -26.78 -1.48
C ARG A 26 -14.85 -25.67 -1.25
N LEU A 27 -13.69 -26.00 -0.65
CA LEU A 27 -12.63 -25.03 -0.41
C LEU A 27 -11.94 -24.57 -1.69
N ARG A 28 -11.85 -25.43 -2.71
CA ARG A 28 -11.41 -25.07 -4.05
C ARG A 28 -12.36 -24.03 -4.66
N GLU A 29 -13.66 -24.29 -4.66
CA GLU A 29 -14.66 -23.36 -5.21
C GLU A 29 -14.63 -22.00 -4.51
N ILE A 30 -14.51 -22.00 -3.17
CA ILE A 30 -14.36 -20.77 -2.38
C ILE A 30 -13.08 -20.02 -2.76
N TYR A 31 -11.97 -20.74 -2.98
CA TYR A 31 -10.71 -20.13 -3.40
C TYR A 31 -10.86 -19.45 -4.77
N GLU A 32 -11.36 -20.18 -5.78
CA GLU A 32 -11.55 -19.67 -7.14
C GLU A 32 -12.49 -18.44 -7.16
N THR A 33 -13.61 -18.52 -6.43
CA THR A 33 -14.52 -17.38 -6.25
C THR A 33 -13.82 -16.19 -5.60
N SER A 34 -13.04 -16.44 -4.54
CA SER A 34 -12.32 -15.38 -3.83
C SER A 34 -11.28 -14.69 -4.70
N VAL A 35 -10.59 -15.42 -5.56
CA VAL A 35 -9.64 -14.86 -6.54
C VAL A 35 -10.37 -13.93 -7.51
N GLY A 36 -11.52 -14.35 -8.03
CA GLY A 36 -12.37 -13.52 -8.90
C GLY A 36 -12.86 -12.25 -8.23
N GLU A 37 -13.39 -12.37 -7.00
CA GLU A 37 -13.87 -11.23 -6.21
C GLU A 37 -12.75 -10.23 -5.89
N VAL A 38 -11.58 -10.72 -5.48
CA VAL A 38 -10.40 -9.87 -5.26
C VAL A 38 -9.99 -9.17 -6.56
N GLY A 39 -9.87 -9.93 -7.64
CA GLY A 39 -9.51 -9.42 -8.97
C GLY A 39 -10.46 -8.33 -9.47
N SER A 40 -11.75 -8.42 -9.14
CA SER A 40 -12.76 -7.43 -9.54
C SER A 40 -12.46 -6.01 -9.01
N ALA A 41 -11.84 -5.91 -7.83
CA ALA A 41 -11.49 -4.66 -7.17
C ALA A 41 -10.11 -4.11 -7.55
N LEU A 42 -9.33 -4.86 -8.34
CA LEU A 42 -7.97 -4.49 -8.76
C LEU A 42 -7.96 -3.84 -10.15
N SER A 43 -6.89 -3.08 -10.41
CA SER A 43 -6.60 -2.59 -11.77
C SER A 43 -6.38 -3.76 -12.74
N PRO A 44 -6.51 -3.55 -14.06
CA PRO A 44 -6.31 -4.61 -15.06
C PRO A 44 -4.98 -5.35 -14.90
N ASP A 45 -3.87 -4.61 -14.77
CA ASP A 45 -2.53 -5.19 -14.66
C ASP A 45 -2.39 -6.10 -13.43
N LEU A 46 -2.87 -5.64 -12.27
CA LEU A 46 -2.83 -6.40 -11.02
C LEU A 46 -3.78 -7.61 -11.05
N ARG A 47 -4.92 -7.49 -11.75
CA ARG A 47 -5.83 -8.60 -11.95
C ARG A 47 -5.20 -9.69 -12.80
N GLU A 48 -4.52 -9.33 -13.88
CA GLU A 48 -3.80 -10.28 -14.72
C GLU A 48 -2.65 -10.94 -13.98
N GLU A 49 -1.90 -10.18 -13.18
CA GLU A 49 -0.87 -10.72 -12.30
C GLU A 49 -1.44 -11.73 -11.30
N LEU A 50 -2.52 -11.35 -10.61
CA LEU A 50 -3.22 -12.23 -9.70
C LEU A 50 -3.69 -13.51 -10.39
N ALA A 51 -4.27 -13.42 -11.59
CA ALA A 51 -4.75 -14.57 -12.35
C ALA A 51 -3.62 -15.53 -12.74
N ARG A 52 -2.44 -15.01 -13.13
CA ARG A 52 -1.26 -15.84 -13.42
C ARG A 52 -0.73 -16.57 -12.18
N LEU A 53 -0.77 -15.91 -11.02
CA LEU A 53 -0.27 -16.48 -9.76
C LEU A 53 -1.27 -17.45 -9.12
N ALA A 54 -2.57 -17.19 -9.27
CA ALA A 54 -3.66 -17.91 -8.60
C ALA A 54 -4.28 -19.02 -9.46
N SER A 55 -3.53 -19.59 -10.41
CA SER A 55 -3.90 -20.78 -11.17
C SER A 55 -3.16 -22.05 -10.70
N PRO A 56 -3.30 -22.50 -9.43
CA PRO A 56 -2.55 -23.64 -8.91
C PRO A 56 -3.20 -25.01 -9.17
N PHE A 57 -4.46 -25.05 -9.62
CA PHE A 57 -5.22 -26.30 -9.78
C PHE A 57 -5.42 -26.62 -11.26
N ASP A 58 -4.57 -27.51 -11.78
CA ASP A 58 -4.70 -28.01 -13.15
C ASP A 58 -5.61 -29.25 -13.15
N GLY A 59 -6.84 -29.11 -13.66
CA GLY A 59 -7.74 -30.23 -13.91
C GLY A 59 -9.02 -30.26 -13.06
N THR A 60 -9.84 -31.28 -13.32
CA THR A 60 -11.14 -31.53 -12.67
C THR A 60 -11.05 -32.33 -11.37
N GLU A 61 -9.85 -32.78 -11.01
CA GLU A 61 -9.64 -33.55 -9.78
C GLU A 61 -9.66 -32.65 -8.54
N THR A 62 -10.14 -33.19 -7.41
CA THR A 62 -10.17 -32.45 -6.16
C THR A 62 -8.74 -32.32 -5.61
N PRO A 63 -8.26 -31.09 -5.36
CA PRO A 63 -6.91 -30.89 -4.83
C PRO A 63 -6.78 -31.49 -3.43
N SER A 64 -5.56 -31.89 -3.08
CA SER A 64 -5.18 -32.31 -1.75
C SER A 64 -5.27 -31.14 -0.75
N ALA A 65 -5.35 -31.47 0.55
CA ALA A 65 -5.36 -30.47 1.62
C ALA A 65 -4.11 -29.57 1.57
N MET A 66 -2.95 -30.16 1.24
CA MET A 66 -1.70 -29.42 1.14
C MET A 66 -1.68 -28.45 -0.05
N GLU A 67 -2.20 -28.84 -1.20
CA GLU A 67 -2.30 -27.94 -2.36
C GLU A 67 -3.22 -26.75 -2.05
N LEU A 68 -4.37 -27.00 -1.41
CA LEU A 68 -5.27 -25.94 -0.94
C LEU A 68 -4.58 -25.00 0.05
N GLN A 69 -3.76 -25.53 0.96
CA GLN A 69 -3.01 -24.73 1.92
C GLN A 69 -1.98 -23.82 1.24
N VAL A 70 -1.20 -24.36 0.30
CA VAL A 70 -0.18 -23.60 -0.43
C VAL A 70 -0.83 -22.50 -1.28
N ALA A 71 -1.87 -22.85 -2.04
CA ALA A 71 -2.63 -21.90 -2.87
C ALA A 71 -3.18 -20.72 -2.06
N LYS A 72 -3.81 -21.02 -0.91
CA LYS A 72 -4.34 -19.99 0.00
C LYS A 72 -3.22 -19.14 0.61
N ALA A 73 -2.11 -19.74 1.04
CA ALA A 73 -0.98 -19.01 1.61
C ALA A 73 -0.35 -18.05 0.61
N GLN A 74 -0.22 -18.46 -0.65
CA GLN A 74 0.26 -17.62 -1.74
C GLN A 74 -0.66 -16.42 -1.97
N LEU A 75 -1.98 -16.63 -2.03
CA LEU A 75 -2.96 -15.55 -2.21
C LEU A 75 -2.90 -14.54 -1.05
N VAL A 76 -2.85 -15.03 0.19
CA VAL A 76 -2.74 -14.17 1.38
C VAL A 76 -1.43 -13.38 1.36
N GLY A 77 -0.30 -14.02 1.08
CA GLY A 77 1.01 -13.36 1.05
C GLY A 77 1.10 -12.28 -0.03
N TRP A 78 0.57 -12.56 -1.22
CA TRP A 78 0.53 -11.58 -2.30
C TRP A 78 -0.34 -10.37 -1.94
N LEU A 79 -1.52 -10.61 -1.35
CA LEU A 79 -2.40 -9.54 -0.86
C LEU A 79 -1.74 -8.67 0.22
N GLU A 80 -1.02 -9.29 1.16
CA GLU A 80 -0.27 -8.55 2.17
C GLU A 80 0.84 -7.70 1.55
N GLY A 81 1.59 -8.24 0.60
CA GLY A 81 2.61 -7.51 -0.15
C GLY A 81 2.04 -6.29 -0.88
N LEU A 82 0.90 -6.45 -1.55
CA LEU A 82 0.20 -5.36 -2.23
C LEU A 82 -0.21 -4.25 -1.25
N ILE A 83 -0.80 -4.62 -0.10
CA ILE A 83 -1.21 -3.65 0.93
C ILE A 83 0.01 -2.92 1.51
N GLN A 84 1.10 -3.63 1.79
CA GLN A 84 2.33 -3.04 2.31
C GLN A 84 2.97 -2.09 1.28
N GLY A 85 3.02 -2.48 0.01
CA GLY A 85 3.54 -1.64 -1.08
C GLY A 85 2.77 -0.33 -1.22
N MET A 86 1.43 -0.38 -1.20
CA MET A 86 0.60 0.83 -1.24
C MET A 86 0.83 1.74 -0.03
N LYS A 87 0.95 1.18 1.18
CA LYS A 87 1.26 1.96 2.39
C LYS A 87 2.65 2.60 2.33
N ALA A 88 3.65 1.87 1.84
CA ALA A 88 5.01 2.37 1.69
C ALA A 88 5.07 3.54 0.69
N MET A 89 4.38 3.43 -0.45
CA MET A 89 4.26 4.52 -1.42
C MET A 89 3.58 5.76 -0.82
N LEU A 90 2.48 5.59 -0.09
CA LEU A 90 1.80 6.71 0.58
C LEU A 90 2.69 7.38 1.62
N LEU A 91 3.41 6.60 2.43
CA LEU A 91 4.34 7.15 3.42
C LEU A 91 5.47 7.92 2.74
N ALA A 92 6.03 7.39 1.65
CA ALA A 92 7.07 8.06 0.88
C ALA A 92 6.58 9.40 0.31
N GLN A 93 5.35 9.46 -0.20
CA GLN A 93 4.71 10.69 -0.66
C GLN A 93 4.51 11.69 0.48
N GLN A 94 4.10 11.24 1.66
CA GLN A 94 3.96 12.13 2.82
C GLN A 94 5.31 12.69 3.24
N MET A 95 6.36 11.88 3.30
CA MET A 95 7.70 12.34 3.69
C MET A 95 8.29 13.35 2.71
N SER A 96 8.14 13.13 1.39
CA SER A 96 8.62 14.09 0.39
C SER A 96 7.86 15.41 0.46
N ALA A 97 6.54 15.38 0.68
CA ALA A 97 5.74 16.58 0.91
C ALA A 97 6.18 17.36 2.17
N HIS A 98 6.50 16.66 3.26
CA HIS A 98 7.02 17.31 4.48
C HIS A 98 8.40 17.95 4.27
N GLN A 99 9.28 17.30 3.49
CA GLN A 99 10.59 17.85 3.16
C GLN A 99 10.48 19.10 2.28
N GLN A 100 9.58 19.10 1.29
CA GLN A 100 9.31 20.28 0.46
C GLN A 100 8.82 21.48 1.29
N LEU A 101 7.95 21.26 2.28
CA LEU A 101 7.50 22.33 3.16
C LEU A 101 8.62 22.87 4.06
N GLN A 102 9.52 22.00 4.53
CA GLN A 102 10.67 22.41 5.33
C GLN A 102 11.70 23.17 4.48
N SER A 103 11.95 22.76 3.23
CA SER A 103 12.83 23.51 2.32
C SER A 103 12.24 24.89 2.03
N MET A 104 10.94 25.00 1.75
CA MET A 104 10.29 26.31 1.54
C MET A 104 10.36 27.22 2.79
N ARG A 105 10.28 26.66 4.00
CA ARG A 105 10.52 27.43 5.24
C ARG A 105 11.98 27.81 5.45
N GLY A 106 12.93 26.99 4.99
CA GLY A 106 14.36 27.29 5.02
C GLY A 106 14.79 28.33 3.99
N GLU A 107 14.03 28.45 2.88
CA GLU A 107 14.24 29.45 1.83
C GLU A 107 13.60 30.82 2.16
N LEU A 108 12.71 30.89 3.15
CA LEU A 108 12.22 32.16 3.70
C LEU A 108 13.30 32.74 4.63
N PRO A 109 13.91 33.90 4.28
CA PRO A 109 14.96 34.49 5.10
C PRO A 109 14.43 34.78 6.51
N PRO A 110 15.12 34.37 7.59
CA PRO A 110 14.82 34.87 8.91
C PRO A 110 15.13 36.38 8.93
N GLY A 111 14.10 37.23 8.90
CA GLY A 111 14.25 38.67 9.12
C GLY A 111 14.02 39.57 7.90
N ALA A 112 12.95 39.37 7.13
CA ALA A 112 12.37 40.50 6.39
C ALA A 112 11.55 41.36 7.37
N ASP A 113 12.23 42.13 8.23
CA ASP A 113 11.64 43.29 8.90
C ASP A 113 11.46 44.39 7.83
N PRO A 114 10.23 44.81 7.48
CA PRO A 114 10.01 45.85 6.47
C PRO A 114 10.38 47.27 6.95
N TYR A 115 11.12 47.42 8.05
CA TYR A 115 11.42 48.70 8.69
C TYR A 115 12.89 48.83 9.13
N GLN A 116 13.85 48.62 8.23
CA GLN A 116 15.20 49.13 8.50
C GLN A 116 16.05 49.37 7.25
N THR A 117 15.72 50.38 6.44
CA THR A 117 16.73 51.12 5.66
C THR A 117 16.31 52.56 5.37
N ALA A 118 16.43 53.40 6.39
CA ALA A 118 16.66 54.87 6.37
C ALA A 118 16.57 55.33 7.84
N PRO A 119 17.43 56.22 8.37
CA PRO A 119 17.93 57.47 7.76
C PRO A 119 19.48 57.59 7.91
N ASP A 120 20.19 58.51 7.26
CA ASP A 120 20.40 59.86 7.78
C ASP A 120 21.13 60.71 6.71
N ALA A 121 20.43 61.70 6.17
CA ALA A 121 21.00 62.74 5.34
C ALA A 121 21.38 63.94 6.23
N GLY A 122 22.38 63.74 7.10
CA GLY A 122 22.92 64.78 7.98
C GLY A 122 24.20 65.39 7.42
N SER A 123 24.11 66.30 6.44
CA SER A 123 25.25 67.15 6.10
C SER A 123 24.82 68.54 5.64
N ARG A 124 24.40 69.37 6.61
CA ARG A 124 24.42 70.83 6.53
C ARG A 124 24.73 71.41 7.92
N PRO A 125 25.86 72.11 8.05
CA PRO A 125 25.82 73.38 8.76
C PRO A 125 26.46 74.49 7.91
N GLY A 126 25.68 75.54 7.66
CA GLY A 126 26.23 76.83 7.30
C GLY A 126 27.01 77.38 8.49
N THR A 127 28.18 77.94 8.23
CA THR A 127 28.90 78.78 9.21
C THR A 127 29.60 79.90 8.44
N TYR A 128 29.31 81.10 8.92
CA TYR A 128 29.69 82.43 8.49
C TYR A 128 31.19 82.61 8.21
N LEU A 129 31.51 83.31 7.11
CA LEU A 129 32.23 84.61 7.07
C LEU A 129 32.30 85.12 5.62
#